data_AF-A0A838R8G4-F1
#
_entry.id   AF-A0A838R8G4-F1
#
_cell.length_a   1.000
_cell.length_b   1.000
_cell.length_c   1.000
_cell.angle_alpha   90.00
_cell.angle_beta   90.00
_cell.angle_gamma   90.00
#
_symmetry.space_group_name_H-M   'P 1'
#
loop_
_entity.id
_entity.type
_entity.pdbx_description
1 polymer ?
#
loop_
_entity_poly.entity_id
_entity_poly.type
_entity_poly.pdbx_seq_one_letter_code
_entity_poly.pdbx_strand_id
1 'polypeptide(L)'
;LEQVVNFTEARHGVLAGNIANLDTPGYRSRDLSTEEFQTRLRDAVDSRQRSAESSRAPYPNLGGPKIESGSPRRQINDQLATVTDTVKGMLRHDDNNSSLEEQVSEIAKNQAQHNLALSLMTAQFRLLRAAITERA
;
A
#
# COMPACT_ATOMS: atom_id res chain seq x y z
N LEU A 1 -5.59 -2.20 -3.36
CA LEU A 1 -6.08 -2.98 -2.21
C LEU A 1 -5.06 -4.03 -1.78
N GLU A 2 -4.51 -4.81 -2.69
CA GLU A 2 -3.38 -5.73 -2.40
C GLU A 2 -2.27 -5.05 -1.58
N GLN A 3 -1.81 -3.87 -2.02
CA GLN A 3 -0.79 -3.11 -1.27
C GLN A 3 -1.20 -2.71 0.15
N VAL A 4 -2.50 -2.51 0.41
CA VAL A 4 -3.01 -2.21 1.77
C VAL A 4 -2.99 -3.47 2.64
N VAL A 5 -3.36 -4.62 2.07
CA VAL A 5 -3.28 -5.92 2.74
C VAL A 5 -1.83 -6.23 3.12
N ASN A 6 -0.89 -6.09 2.18
CA ASN A 6 0.53 -6.33 2.43
C ASN A 6 1.11 -5.37 3.49
N PHE A 7 0.73 -4.09 3.45
CA PHE A 7 1.15 -3.12 4.46
C PHE A 7 0.63 -3.46 5.85
N THR A 8 -0.67 -3.75 5.96
CA THR A 8 -1.30 -4.07 7.26
C THR A 8 -0.76 -5.38 7.82
N GLU A 9 -0.46 -6.38 6.98
CA GLU A 9 0.22 -7.61 7.40
C GLU A 9 1.62 -7.32 7.96
N ALA A 10 2.44 -6.56 7.22
CA ALA A 10 3.77 -6.17 7.67
C ALA A 10 3.73 -5.39 8.99
N ARG A 11 2.77 -4.47 9.13
CA ARG A 11 2.57 -3.68 10.37
C ARG A 11 2.17 -4.58 11.54
N HIS A 12 1.35 -5.60 11.29
CA HIS A 12 0.96 -6.56 12.32
C HIS A 12 2.18 -7.29 12.89
N GLY A 13 3.13 -7.68 12.04
CA GLY A 13 4.39 -8.28 12.48
C GLY A 13 5.24 -7.34 13.35
N VAL A 14 5.30 -6.05 13.01
CA VAL A 14 6.02 -5.04 13.80
C VAL A 14 5.36 -4.83 15.17
N LEU A 15 4.04 -4.64 15.22
CA LEU A 15 3.31 -4.43 16.47
C LEU A 15 3.39 -5.66 17.39
N ALA A 16 3.26 -6.87 16.84
CA ALA A 16 3.44 -8.11 17.60
C ALA A 16 4.86 -8.22 18.17
N GLY A 17 5.87 -7.81 17.39
CA GLY A 17 7.25 -7.72 17.86
C GLY A 17 7.43 -6.74 19.02
N ASN A 18 6.75 -5.59 18.99
CA ASN A 18 6.79 -4.66 20.11
C ASN A 18 6.17 -5.24 21.38
N ILE A 19 5.01 -5.89 21.29
CA ILE A 19 4.37 -6.52 22.45
C ILE A 19 5.27 -7.61 23.03
N ALA A 20 5.89 -8.43 22.18
CA ALA A 20 6.78 -9.51 22.62
C ALA A 20 8.03 -8.99 23.36
N ASN A 21 8.51 -7.80 23.00
CA ASN A 21 9.71 -7.20 23.59
C ASN A 21 9.40 -6.05 24.57
N LEU A 22 8.14 -5.83 24.94
CA LEU A 22 7.72 -4.69 25.77
C LEU A 22 8.47 -4.65 27.12
N ASP A 23 8.66 -5.83 27.74
CA ASP A 23 9.35 -5.96 29.02
C ASP A 23 10.89 -6.10 28.89
N THR A 24 11.44 -5.97 27.68
CA THR A 24 12.88 -6.13 27.43
C THR A 24 13.63 -4.83 27.74
N PRO A 25 14.58 -4.81 28.69
CA PRO A 25 15.32 -3.60 29.04
C PRO A 25 16.05 -3.00 27.83
N GLY A 26 15.84 -1.70 27.58
CA GLY A 26 16.47 -0.97 26.48
C GLY A 26 15.85 -1.20 25.09
N TYR A 27 14.76 -1.97 25.01
CA TYR A 27 13.99 -2.10 23.76
C TYR A 27 13.30 -0.78 23.39
N ARG A 28 13.19 -0.51 22.09
CA ARG A 28 12.49 0.67 21.55
C ARG A 28 11.43 0.23 20.57
N SER A 29 10.20 0.70 20.80
CA SER A 29 9.06 0.41 19.94
C SER A 29 9.30 0.92 18.52
N ARG A 30 8.84 0.13 17.55
CA ARG A 30 8.93 0.46 16.13
C ARG A 30 7.55 0.48 15.51
N ASP A 31 7.30 1.30 14.53
CA ASP A 31 6.04 1.25 13.77
C ASP A 31 6.28 1.59 12.30
N LEU A 32 5.34 1.20 11.45
CA LEU A 32 5.29 1.58 10.05
C LEU A 32 4.39 2.82 9.93
N SER A 33 4.91 3.92 9.38
CA SER A 33 4.13 5.15 9.24
C SER A 33 2.93 4.94 8.31
N THR A 34 1.73 5.07 8.87
CA THR A 34 0.49 4.97 8.10
C THR A 34 0.29 6.19 7.19
N GLU A 35 0.77 7.35 7.61
CA GLU A 35 0.64 8.62 6.90
C GLU A 35 1.50 8.61 5.63
N GLU A 36 2.75 8.16 5.75
CA GLU A 36 3.65 8.02 4.60
C GLU A 36 3.10 6.99 3.61
N PHE A 37 2.60 5.85 4.11
CA PHE A 37 1.97 4.84 3.27
C PHE A 37 0.75 5.40 2.52
N GLN A 38 -0.15 6.09 3.21
CA GLN A 38 -1.34 6.70 2.60
C GLN A 38 -0.98 7.76 1.56
N THR A 39 0.03 8.59 1.84
CA THR A 39 0.52 9.62 0.91
C THR A 39 1.01 8.97 -0.37
N ARG A 40 1.90 7.97 -0.26
CA ARG A 40 2.42 7.24 -1.42
C ARG A 40 1.34 6.47 -2.18
N LEU A 41 0.40 5.88 -1.46
CA LEU A 41 -0.72 5.17 -2.07
C LEU A 41 -1.60 6.14 -2.89
N ARG A 42 -1.84 7.35 -2.38
CA ARG A 42 -2.58 8.40 -3.11
C ARG A 42 -1.82 8.81 -4.37
N ASP A 43 -0.52 9.09 -4.26
CA ASP A 43 0.32 9.49 -5.39
C ASP A 43 0.33 8.40 -6.50
N ALA A 44 0.41 7.12 -6.11
CA ALA A 44 0.38 6.00 -7.05
C ALA A 44 -0.98 5.79 -7.73
N VAL A 45 -2.09 6.15 -7.06
CA VAL A 45 -3.43 6.11 -7.67
C VAL A 45 -3.61 7.28 -8.63
N ASP A 46 -3.18 8.47 -8.25
CA ASP A 46 -3.27 9.69 -9.07
C ASP A 46 -2.41 9.58 -10.33
N SER A 47 -1.20 9.03 -10.22
CA SER A 47 -0.32 8.79 -11.38
C SER A 47 -0.93 7.80 -12.38
N ARG A 48 -1.59 6.74 -11.88
CA ARG A 48 -2.32 5.78 -12.70
C ARG A 48 -3.47 6.44 -13.44
N GLN A 49 -4.27 7.29 -12.79
CA GLN A 49 -5.39 7.99 -13.42
C GLN A 49 -4.92 8.92 -14.55
N ARG A 50 -3.92 9.75 -14.29
CA ARG A 50 -3.35 10.67 -15.30
C ARG A 50 -2.82 9.93 -16.53
N SER A 51 -2.20 8.76 -16.34
CA SER A 51 -1.70 7.93 -17.44
C SER A 51 -2.82 7.28 -18.28
N ALA A 52 -4.00 7.03 -17.68
CA ALA A 52 -5.17 6.55 -18.40
C ALA A 52 -5.90 7.66 -19.17
N GLU A 53 -5.82 8.91 -18.71
CA GLU A 53 -6.38 10.07 -19.38
C GLU A 53 -5.55 10.52 -20.58
N SER A 54 -4.22 10.49 -20.46
CA SER A 54 -3.32 10.80 -21.58
C SER A 54 -3.44 9.81 -22.74
N SER A 55 -3.83 8.55 -22.47
CA SER A 55 -4.09 7.54 -23.50
C SER A 55 -5.47 7.64 -24.17
N ARG A 56 -6.34 8.57 -23.74
CA ARG A 56 -7.65 8.86 -24.34
C ARG A 56 -7.68 10.09 -25.26
N ALA A 57 -6.56 10.81 -25.41
CA ALA A 57 -6.48 11.98 -26.29
C ALA A 57 -6.53 11.57 -27.79
N PRO A 58 -7.44 12.13 -28.61
CA PRO A 58 -7.63 11.75 -30.02
C PRO A 58 -6.51 12.11 -31.02
N TYR A 59 -5.44 12.77 -30.60
CA TYR A 59 -4.35 13.19 -31.52
C TYR A 59 -2.97 12.97 -30.90
N PRO A 60 -2.07 12.18 -31.54
CA PRO A 60 -0.68 12.15 -31.15
C PRO A 60 -0.03 13.45 -31.64
N ASN A 61 0.60 14.15 -30.71
CA ASN A 61 1.37 15.35 -30.97
C ASN A 61 2.52 15.02 -31.94
N LEU A 62 2.40 15.44 -33.21
CA LEU A 62 3.50 15.43 -34.19
C LEU A 62 4.47 16.55 -33.83
N GLY A 63 5.56 16.22 -33.11
CA GLY A 63 6.53 17.23 -32.70
C GLY A 63 7.77 16.73 -31.96
N GLY A 64 8.55 15.83 -32.57
CA GLY A 64 9.97 15.65 -32.26
C GLY A 64 10.36 14.54 -31.25
N PRO A 65 11.61 14.03 -31.30
CA PRO A 65 11.93 12.68 -30.88
C PRO A 65 12.55 12.61 -29.47
N LYS A 66 12.04 11.68 -28.64
CA LYS A 66 12.88 10.83 -27.76
C LYS A 66 12.23 9.45 -27.65
N ILE A 67 12.82 8.52 -28.39
CA ILE A 67 12.70 7.09 -28.15
C ILE A 67 13.50 6.79 -26.88
N GLU A 68 12.82 6.51 -25.78
CA GLU A 68 13.33 5.58 -24.78
C GLU A 68 12.26 4.50 -24.60
N SER A 69 12.48 3.39 -25.28
CA SER A 69 11.71 2.15 -25.20
C SER A 69 11.74 1.61 -23.76
N GLY A 70 10.79 2.05 -22.94
CA GLY A 70 10.38 1.38 -21.73
C GLY A 70 8.87 1.23 -21.80
N SER A 71 8.37 0.00 -22.02
CA SER A 71 6.93 -0.25 -22.10
C SER A 71 6.19 0.41 -20.92
N PRO A 72 5.14 1.23 -21.13
CA PRO A 72 4.46 1.94 -20.04
C PRO A 72 3.82 1.00 -19.00
N ARG A 73 3.63 -0.28 -19.36
CA ARG A 73 3.19 -1.35 -18.45
C ARG A 73 4.25 -1.80 -17.44
N ARG A 74 5.54 -1.64 -17.74
CA ARG A 74 6.62 -2.07 -16.85
C ARG A 74 6.82 -1.05 -15.72
N GLN A 75 6.75 0.24 -16.06
CA GLN A 75 6.91 1.36 -15.14
C GLN A 75 5.81 1.44 -14.05
N ILE A 76 4.55 1.12 -14.38
CA ILE A 76 3.44 1.09 -13.40
C ILE A 76 3.52 -0.08 -12.43
N ASN A 77 4.09 -1.21 -12.86
CA ASN A 77 4.30 -2.36 -11.98
C ASN A 77 5.50 -2.11 -11.06
N ASP A 78 6.55 -1.45 -11.57
CA ASP A 78 7.70 -1.03 -10.78
C ASP A 78 7.31 -0.01 -9.70
N GLN A 79 6.46 0.98 -10.00
CA GLN A 79 6.02 1.97 -8.99
C GLN A 79 5.19 1.33 -7.87
N LEU A 80 4.35 0.33 -8.18
CA LEU A 80 3.58 -0.38 -7.16
C LEU A 80 4.47 -1.32 -6.34
N ALA A 81 5.49 -1.94 -6.95
CA ALA A 81 6.50 -2.73 -6.26
C ALA A 81 7.38 -1.88 -5.33
N THR A 82 7.70 -0.62 -5.71
CA THR A 82 8.45 0.29 -4.81
C THR A 82 7.69 0.64 -3.52
N VAL A 83 6.35 0.58 -3.50
CA VAL A 83 5.58 0.76 -2.26
C VAL A 83 5.83 -0.39 -1.29
N THR A 84 5.99 -1.62 -1.79
CA THR A 84 6.29 -2.81 -0.97
C THR A 84 7.74 -2.84 -0.51
N ASP A 85 8.71 -2.52 -1.39
CA ASP A 85 10.13 -2.47 -1.01
C ASP A 85 10.46 -1.35 -0.02
N THR A 86 9.66 -0.28 -0.03
CA THR A 86 9.84 0.86 0.88
C THR A 86 9.20 0.69 2.25
N VAL A 87 8.46 -0.39 2.51
CA VAL A 87 7.98 -0.72 3.86
C VAL A 87 9.15 -0.81 4.85
N LYS A 88 10.32 -1.29 4.41
CA LYS A 88 11.56 -1.28 5.21
C LYS A 88 12.06 0.13 5.54
N GLY A 89 11.77 1.12 4.70
CA GLY A 89 12.18 2.53 4.89
C GLY A 89 11.20 3.37 5.71
N MET A 90 9.96 2.92 5.89
CA MET A 90 8.92 3.60 6.68
C MET A 90 8.94 3.21 8.16
N LEU A 91 9.97 2.47 8.58
CA LEU A 91 10.11 1.96 9.93
C LEU A 91 10.59 3.10 10.84
N ARG A 92 9.66 3.64 11.64
CA ARG A 92 9.93 4.65 12.65
C ARG A 92 10.29 3.96 13.95
N HIS A 93 11.24 4.52 14.69
CA HIS A 93 11.47 4.19 16.09
C HIS A 93 10.85 5.30 16.93
N ASP A 94 9.96 4.95 17.84
CA ASP A 94 9.50 5.88 18.86
C ASP A 94 10.40 5.73 20.10
N ASP A 95 10.82 6.84 20.69
CA ASP A 95 11.60 6.88 21.93
C ASP A 95 10.69 6.97 23.16
N ASN A 96 9.37 6.99 22.93
CA ASN A 96 8.37 6.89 23.99
C ASN A 96 8.07 5.42 24.28
N ASN A 97 8.06 5.04 25.56
CA ASN A 97 7.68 3.70 25.99
C ASN A 97 6.16 3.53 25.80
N SER A 98 5.73 3.11 24.61
CA SER A 98 4.32 2.84 24.30
C SER A 98 3.77 1.79 25.28
N SER A 99 2.67 2.09 25.96
CA SER A 99 2.05 1.15 26.90
C SER A 99 1.45 -0.05 26.17
N LEU A 100 1.26 -1.17 26.88
CA LEU A 100 0.63 -2.38 26.32
C LEU A 100 -0.75 -2.06 25.72
N GLU A 101 -1.53 -1.23 26.41
CA GLU A 101 -2.86 -0.82 26.00
C GLU A 101 -2.84 -0.08 24.65
N GLU A 102 -1.83 0.77 24.44
CA GLU A 102 -1.64 1.49 23.18
C GLU A 102 -1.29 0.53 22.05
N GLN A 103 -0.39 -0.43 22.29
CA GLN A 103 -0.02 -1.43 21.30
C GLN A 103 -1.21 -2.32 20.91
N VAL A 104 -2.03 -2.73 21.88
CA VAL A 104 -3.25 -3.50 21.63
C VAL A 104 -4.26 -2.69 20.82
N SER A 105 -4.41 -1.39 21.11
CA SER A 105 -5.27 -0.48 20.35
C SER A 105 -4.83 -0.38 18.88
N GLU A 106 -3.52 -0.21 18.64
CA GLU A 106 -2.98 -0.12 17.28
C GLU A 106 -3.08 -1.45 16.52
N ILE A 107 -2.94 -2.61 17.20
CA ILE A 107 -3.22 -3.92 16.59
C ILE A 107 -4.68 -4.02 16.15
N ALA A 108 -5.62 -3.65 17.02
CA ALA A 108 -7.05 -3.71 16.71
C ALA A 108 -7.41 -2.81 15.51
N LYS A 109 -6.86 -1.59 15.48
CA LYS A 109 -7.03 -0.64 14.38
C LYS A 109 -6.45 -1.19 13.07
N ASN A 110 -5.24 -1.76 13.11
CA ASN A 110 -4.61 -2.36 11.95
C ASN A 110 -5.39 -3.59 11.42
N GLN A 111 -5.91 -4.43 12.33
CA GLN A 111 -6.76 -5.57 11.97
C GLN A 111 -8.07 -5.13 11.31
N ALA A 112 -8.70 -4.07 11.82
CA ALA A 112 -9.91 -3.51 11.20
C ALA A 112 -9.64 -3.02 9.76
N GLN A 113 -8.52 -2.32 9.55
CA GLN A 113 -8.11 -1.86 8.22
C GLN A 113 -7.83 -3.03 7.26
N HIS A 114 -7.17 -4.08 7.75
CA HIS A 114 -6.88 -5.28 6.97
C HIS A 114 -8.18 -5.98 6.51
N ASN A 115 -9.12 -6.21 7.43
CA ASN A 115 -10.39 -6.85 7.14
C ASN A 115 -11.24 -6.04 6.14
N LEU A 116 -11.22 -4.71 6.26
CA LEU A 116 -11.87 -3.82 5.30
C LEU A 116 -11.26 -3.99 3.90
N ALA A 117 -9.93 -4.01 3.80
CA ALA A 117 -9.25 -4.18 2.52
C ALA A 117 -9.61 -5.52 1.85
N LEU A 118 -9.61 -6.62 2.62
CA LEU A 118 -10.04 -7.95 2.13
C LEU A 118 -11.50 -7.98 1.66
N SER A 119 -12.38 -7.32 2.41
CA SER A 119 -13.81 -7.23 2.07
C SER A 119 -14.01 -6.51 0.72
N LEU A 120 -13.28 -5.41 0.52
CA LEU A 120 -13.30 -4.67 -0.75
C LEU A 120 -12.69 -5.46 -1.91
N MET A 121 -11.60 -6.20 -1.68
CA MET A 121 -11.00 -7.06 -2.72
C MET A 121 -11.99 -8.14 -3.17
N THR A 122 -12.63 -8.80 -2.21
CA THR A 122 -13.64 -9.83 -2.49
C THR A 122 -14.81 -9.25 -3.28
N ALA A 123 -15.29 -8.05 -2.93
CA ALA A 123 -16.34 -7.37 -3.67
C ALA A 123 -15.90 -7.07 -5.12
N GLN A 124 -14.68 -6.59 -5.35
CA GLN A 124 -14.16 -6.34 -6.70
C GLN A 124 -14.06 -7.62 -7.54
N PHE A 125 -13.60 -8.73 -6.96
CA PHE A 125 -13.55 -10.00 -7.67
C PHE A 125 -14.94 -10.52 -8.05
N ARG A 126 -15.94 -10.34 -7.18
CA ARG A 126 -17.33 -10.67 -7.51
C ARG A 126 -17.84 -9.85 -8.70
N LEU A 127 -17.55 -8.54 -8.73
CA LEU A 127 -17.91 -7.67 -9.85
C LEU A 127 -17.22 -8.09 -11.16
N LEU A 128 -15.92 -8.40 -11.12
CA LEU A 128 -15.19 -8.88 -12.29
C LEU A 128 -15.73 -10.22 -12.79
N ARG A 129 -16.03 -11.16 -11.89
CA ARG A 129 -16.64 -12.44 -12.25
C ARG A 129 -18.00 -12.23 -12.89
N ALA A 130 -18.87 -11.40 -12.30
CA ALA A 130 -20.18 -11.09 -12.85
C ALA A 130 -20.09 -10.52 -14.27
N ALA A 131 -19.22 -9.54 -14.51
CA ALA A 131 -19.03 -8.94 -15.83
C ALA A 131 -18.50 -9.92 -16.89
N ILE A 132 -17.69 -10.91 -16.48
CA ILE A 132 -17.20 -11.97 -17.38
C ILE A 132 -18.33 -12.96 -17.68
N THR A 133 -19.12 -13.35 -16.68
CA THR A 133 -20.18 -14.35 -16.84
C THR A 133 -21.42 -13.83 -17.54
N GLU A 134 -21.76 -12.55 -17.40
CA GLU A 134 -22.95 -11.95 -18.04
C GLU A 134 -22.78 -11.70 -19.55
N ARG A 135 -21.54 -11.81 -20.06
CA ARG A 135 -21.20 -11.67 -21.48
C ARG A 135 -21.04 -13.01 -22.23
N ALA A 136 -21.21 -14.15 -21.55
CA ALA A 136 -21.05 -15.49 -22.10
C ALA A 136 -22.40 -16.19 -22.31
#